data_AF-A0A1Y2E7S1-F1
#
_entry.id   AF-A0A1Y2E7S1-F1
#
_cell.length_a   1.000
_cell.length_b   1.000
_cell.length_c   1.000
_cell.angle_alpha   90.00
_cell.angle_beta   90.00
_cell.angle_gamma   90.00
#
_symmetry.space_group_name_H-M   'P 1'
#
loop_
_entity.id
_entity.type
_entity.pdbx_description
1 polymer ?
#
loop_
_entity_poly.entity_id
_entity_poly.type
_entity_poly.pdbx_seq_one_letter_code
_entity_poly.pdbx_strand_id
1 'polypeptide(L)' 'WRSYKYVCTASNFVRKTRLCPNEITDLPIWHTLSCPANTSFDTLHSAIQVFFGQARTHCYDFVVNDPTHTIHCQNS' A
#
# COMPACT_ATOMS: atom_id res chain seq x y z
N TRP A 1 -19.15 31.94 16.54
CA TRP A 1 -18.68 30.81 15.73
C TRP A 1 -17.29 31.10 15.20
N ARG A 2 -16.27 30.36 15.68
CA ARG A 2 -14.91 30.37 15.09
C ARG A 2 -14.81 29.16 14.20
N SER A 3 -14.60 29.39 12.91
CA SER A 3 -14.48 28.36 11.88
C SER A 3 -13.24 27.51 12.12
N TYR A 4 -13.39 26.40 12.85
CA TYR A 4 -12.38 25.34 12.88
C TYR A 4 -12.42 24.64 11.52
N LYS A 5 -11.63 25.15 10.56
CA LYS A 5 -11.37 24.43 9.32
C LYS A 5 -10.56 23.20 9.69
N TYR A 6 -11.20 22.03 9.75
CA TYR A 6 -10.48 20.78 9.65
C TYR A 6 -9.69 20.86 8.34
N VAL A 7 -8.37 20.89 8.46
CA VAL A 7 -7.50 20.68 7.32
C VAL A 7 -7.74 19.24 6.89
N CYS A 8 -8.68 19.02 5.96
CA CYS A 8 -8.91 17.71 5.36
C CYS A 8 -7.67 17.37 4.51
N THR A 9 -6.63 16.83 5.16
CA THR A 9 -5.28 16.66 4.57
C THR A 9 -4.93 15.23 4.22
N ALA A 10 -5.76 14.26 4.56
CA ALA A 10 -5.52 12.87 4.21
C ALA A 10 -6.31 12.52 2.95
N SER A 11 -5.72 12.72 1.77
CA SER A 11 -6.18 12.00 0.58
C SER A 11 -6.12 10.51 0.88
N ASN A 12 -7.21 9.77 0.72
CA ASN A 12 -7.19 8.33 0.92
C ASN A 12 -6.72 7.64 -0.37
N PHE A 13 -5.73 6.78 -0.29
CA PHE A 13 -5.37 5.88 -1.37
C PHE A 13 -6.19 4.61 -1.28
N VAL A 14 -6.78 4.22 -2.41
CA VAL A 14 -7.45 2.94 -2.59
C VAL A 14 -6.43 1.97 -3.16
N ARG A 15 -5.96 1.01 -2.36
CA ARG A 15 -5.02 -0.02 -2.81
C ARG A 15 -5.75 -1.33 -3.03
N LYS A 16 -5.65 -1.85 -4.26
CA LYS A 16 -6.14 -3.16 -4.65
C LYS A 16 -5.01 -4.18 -4.49
N THR A 17 -5.20 -5.15 -3.61
CA THR A 17 -4.17 -6.13 -3.25
C THR A 17 -4.59 -7.51 -3.72
N ARG A 18 -3.65 -8.29 -4.27
CA ARG A 18 -3.85 -9.68 -4.68
C ARG A 18 -2.89 -10.56 -3.87
N LEU A 19 -3.41 -11.62 -3.28
CA LEU A 19 -2.61 -12.57 -2.52
C LEU A 19 -1.95 -13.58 -3.48
N CYS A 20 -0.66 -13.86 -3.27
CA CYS A 20 0.16 -14.82 -4.02
C CYS A 20 -0.19 -14.90 -5.51
N PRO A 21 0.04 -13.83 -6.30
CA PRO A 21 -0.48 -13.72 -7.67
C PRO A 21 -0.01 -14.83 -8.63
N ASN A 22 1.09 -15.52 -8.28
CA ASN A 22 1.65 -16.62 -9.05
C ASN A 22 1.15 -18.01 -8.61
N GLU A 23 0.57 -18.12 -7.41
CA GLU A 23 0.11 -19.39 -6.83
C GLU A 23 -1.42 -19.49 -6.85
N ILE A 24 -2.11 -18.37 -6.60
CA ILE A 24 -3.57 -18.25 -6.63
C ILE A 24 -3.99 -17.58 -7.94
N THR A 25 -3.99 -18.38 -9.01
CA THR A 25 -4.31 -17.94 -10.37
C THR A 25 -5.77 -18.13 -10.75
N ASP A 26 -6.42 -19.15 -10.18
CA ASP A 26 -7.86 -19.37 -10.36
C ASP A 26 -8.65 -18.63 -9.27
N LEU A 27 -9.65 -17.85 -9.68
CA LEU A 27 -10.43 -16.92 -8.82
C LEU A 27 -9.54 -16.00 -7.95
N PRO A 28 -8.73 -15.11 -8.56
CA PRO A 28 -7.86 -14.23 -7.82
C PRO A 28 -8.66 -13.36 -6.83
N ILE A 29 -8.39 -13.57 -5.54
CA ILE A 29 -9.05 -12.82 -4.49
C ILE A 29 -8.40 -11.44 -4.43
N TRP A 30 -9.21 -10.43 -4.72
CA TRP A 30 -8.82 -9.03 -4.64
C TRP A 30 -9.44 -8.38 -3.42
N HIS A 31 -8.60 -7.69 -2.66
CA HIS A 31 -9.08 -6.91 -1.53
C HIS A 31 -8.66 -5.46 -1.66
N THR A 32 -9.60 -4.59 -1.37
CA THR A 32 -9.44 -3.15 -1.49
C THR A 32 -9.31 -2.54 -0.10
N LEU A 33 -8.17 -1.92 0.16
CA LEU A 33 -7.89 -1.19 1.38
C LEU A 33 -7.92 0.31 1.10
N SER A 34 -8.63 1.07 1.92
CA SER A 34 -8.55 2.53 1.94
C SER A 34 -7.60 2.95 3.05
N CYS A 35 -6.49 3.61 2.71
CA CYS A 35 -5.52 4.10 3.68
C CYS A 35 -5.19 5.58 3.48
N PRO A 36 -4.94 6.34 4.55
CA PRO A 36 -4.46 7.73 4.44
C PRO A 36 -3.18 7.83 3.59
N ALA A 37 -3.04 8.91 2.82
CA ALA A 37 -1.87 9.13 1.95
C ALA A 37 -0.54 9.23 2.69
N ASN A 38 -0.59 9.64 3.95
CA ASN A 38 0.57 9.77 4.83
C ASN A 38 0.87 8.48 5.63
N THR A 39 0.21 7.37 5.30
CA THR A 39 0.44 6.09 6.00
C THR A 39 1.85 5.58 5.72
N SER A 40 2.60 5.25 6.78
CA SER A 40 3.92 4.63 6.65
C SER A 40 3.80 3.17 6.15
N PHE A 41 4.88 2.63 5.60
CA PHE A 41 4.89 1.22 5.16
C PHE A 41 4.63 0.23 6.30
N ASP A 42 5.09 0.55 7.52
CA ASP A 42 4.84 -0.29 8.70
C ASP A 42 3.35 -0.35 9.07
N THR A 43 2.66 0.80 9.02
CA THR A 43 1.22 0.85 9.27
C THR A 43 0.44 0.16 8.15
N LEU A 44 0.89 0.31 6.90
CA LEU A 44 0.31 -0.42 5.77
C LEU A 44 0.48 -1.94 5.92
N HIS A 45 1.66 -2.39 6.32
CA HIS A 45 1.94 -3.81 6.56
C HIS A 45 1.04 -4.37 7.68
N SER A 46 0.95 -3.65 8.79
CA SER A 46 0.05 -3.97 9.89
C SER A 46 -1.41 -4.08 9.45
N ALA A 47 -1.88 -3.16 8.60
CA ALA A 47 -3.24 -3.18 8.08
C ALA A 47 -3.51 -4.38 7.16
N ILE A 48 -2.56 -4.72 6.29
CA ILE A 48 -2.62 -5.90 5.42
C ILE A 48 -2.71 -7.17 6.28
N GLN A 49 -1.85 -7.33 7.29
CA GLN A 49 -1.87 -8.50 8.17
C GLN A 49 -3.22 -8.69 8.86
N VAL A 50 -3.75 -7.62 9.46
CA VAL A 50 -5.07 -7.65 10.11
C VAL A 50 -6.16 -8.02 9.12
N PHE A 51 -6.12 -7.42 7.92
CA PHE A 51 -7.14 -7.64 6.90
C PHE A 51 -7.16 -9.09 6.39
N PHE A 52 -6.00 -9.71 6.23
CA PHE A 52 -5.87 -11.10 5.78
C PHE A 52 -5.86 -12.13 6.93
N GLY A 53 -6.01 -11.69 8.19
CA GLY A 53 -5.96 -12.57 9.36
C GLY A 53 -4.60 -13.26 9.56
N GLN A 54 -3.52 -12.68 9.06
CA GLN A 54 -2.17 -13.25 9.17
C GLN A 54 -1.49 -12.90 10.50
N ALA A 55 -0.71 -13.85 11.02
CA ALA A 55 0.12 -13.63 12.19
C ALA A 55 1.31 -12.70 11.86
N ARG A 56 1.70 -11.85 12.82
CA ARG A 56 2.83 -10.91 12.68
C ARG A 56 4.21 -11.56 12.82
N THR A 57 4.36 -12.78 12.34
CA THR A 57 5.49 -13.66 12.66
C THR A 57 6.55 -13.70 11.58
N HIS A 58 6.26 -13.20 10.37
CA HIS A 58 7.17 -13.24 9.24
C HIS A 58 7.71 -11.86 8.88
N CYS A 59 8.96 -11.83 8.42
CA CYS A 59 9.56 -10.63 7.85
C CYS A 59 8.81 -10.21 6.57
N TYR A 60 8.88 -8.93 6.23
CA TYR A 60 8.21 -8.37 5.06
C TYR A 60 9.12 -7.40 4.31
N ASP A 61 8.84 -7.23 3.02
CA ASP A 61 9.49 -6.26 2.16
C ASP A 61 8.47 -5.61 1.22
N PHE A 62 8.74 -4.37 0.80
CA PHE A 62 7.94 -3.63 -0.17
C PHE A 62 8.81 -3.21 -1.34
N VAL A 63 8.49 -3.74 -2.53
CA VAL A 63 9.06 -3.25 -3.78
C VAL A 63 8.08 -2.26 -4.40
N VAL A 64 8.55 -1.02 -4.61
CA VAL A 64 7.75 0.06 -5.20
C VAL A 64 8.49 0.60 -6.41
N ASN A 65 7.76 0.78 -7.51
CA ASN A 65 8.30 1.50 -8.66
C ASN A 65 8.35 2.99 -8.31
N ASP A 66 9.55 3.54 -8.20
CA ASP A 66 9.75 4.98 -8.03
C ASP A 66 9.55 5.67 -9.39
N PRO A 67 8.48 6.48 -9.56
CA PRO A 67 8.22 7.18 -10.81
C PRO A 67 9.25 8.27 -11.14
N THR A 68 10.07 8.67 -10.17
CA THR A 68 11.14 9.67 -10.36
C THR A 68 12.48 9.04 -10.70
N HIS A 69 12.62 7.72 -10.49
CA HIS A 69 13.82 6.97 -10.84
C HIS A 69 13.85 6.71 -12.35
N THR A 70 14.22 7.76 -13.10
CA THR A 70 14.47 7.65 -14.53
C THR A 70 15.90 7.15 -14.70
N ILE A 71 16.08 5.92 -15.19
CA ILE A 71 17.41 5.41 -15.53
C ILE A 71 17.93 6.28 -16.68
N HIS A 72 18.79 7.23 -16.37
CA HIS A 72 19.59 7.91 -17.39
C HIS A 72 20.63 6.90 -17.89
N CYS A 73 20.28 6.12 -18.91
CA CYS A 73 21.27 5.40 -19.69
C CYS A 73 22.18 6.44 -20.37
N GLN A 74 23.33 6.74 -19.77
CA GLN A 74 24.43 7.37 -20.49
C GLN A 74 25.03 6.29 -21.39
N ASN A 75 24.71 6.37 -22.68
CA ASN A 75 25.36 5.57 -23.71
C ASN A 75 26.87 5.90 -23.71
N SER A 76 27.68 4.86 -23.56
CA SER A 76 29.14 4.90 -23.78
C SER A 76 29.48 5.22 -25.23
#